data_AF-A0A2I0QY01-F1
#
_entry.id   AF-A0A2I0QY01-F1
#
_cell.length_a   1.000
_cell.length_b   1.000
_cell.length_c   1.000
_cell.angle_alpha   90.00
_cell.angle_beta   90.00
_cell.angle_gamma   90.00
#
_symmetry.space_group_name_H-M   'P 1'
#
loop_
_entity.id
_entity.type
_entity.pdbx_description
1 polymer ?
#
loop_
_entity_poly.entity_id
_entity_poly.type
_entity_poly.pdbx_seq_one_letter_code
_entity_poly.pdbx_strand_id
1 'polypeptide(L)'
;MNFSHFRICDLPQAKMEVQCSRLLVIRIDRLIDQGDYETALERQKDLNRSLEALKKMREEKTEEDRIYEMTRKAMMSEVPFHHMVFITKK
;
A
#
# COMPACT_ATOMS: atom_id res chain seq x y z
N MET A 1 -7.41 10.50 8.77
CA MET A 1 -6.97 9.47 7.79
C MET A 1 -6.77 8.18 8.57
N ASN A 2 -7.40 7.07 8.16
CA ASN A 2 -7.39 5.82 8.91
C ASN A 2 -6.21 4.93 8.46
N PHE A 3 -5.20 4.77 9.31
CA PHE A 3 -4.01 3.95 9.03
C PHE A 3 -4.17 2.47 9.46
N SER A 4 -5.36 2.05 9.89
CA SER A 4 -5.64 0.65 10.26
C SER A 4 -5.42 -0.34 9.12
N HIS A 5 -5.28 0.15 7.88
CA HIS A 5 -5.10 -0.65 6.66
C HIS A 5 -3.64 -0.96 6.32
N PHE A 6 -2.68 -0.48 7.13
CA PHE A 6 -1.25 -0.73 6.93
C PHE A 6 -0.68 -1.62 8.04
N ARG A 7 0.42 -2.30 7.74
CA ARG A 7 1.22 -3.01 8.76
C ARG A 7 1.87 -1.98 9.68
N ILE A 8 2.08 -2.34 10.94
CA ILE A 8 2.70 -1.43 11.92
C ILE A 8 4.11 -1.01 11.46
N CYS A 9 4.87 -1.93 10.86
CA CYS A 9 6.19 -1.66 10.29
C CYS A 9 6.17 -0.69 9.09
N ASP A 10 5.08 -0.66 8.31
CA ASP A 10 4.94 0.22 7.14
C ASP A 10 4.40 1.61 7.49
N LEU A 11 3.89 1.81 8.72
CA LEU A 11 3.29 3.08 9.14
C LEU A 11 4.19 4.31 8.92
N PRO A 12 5.50 4.28 9.22
CA PRO A 12 6.37 5.42 8.97
C PRO A 12 6.43 5.78 7.48
N GLN A 13 6.63 4.78 6.61
CA GLN A 13 6.68 4.99 5.16
C GLN A 13 5.32 5.47 4.63
N ALA A 14 4.22 4.83 5.04
CA ALA A 14 2.88 5.21 4.61
C ALA A 14 2.53 6.66 5.02
N LYS A 15 2.94 7.10 6.21
CA LYS A 15 2.77 8.49 6.64
C LYS A 15 3.57 9.45 5.76
N MET A 16 4.81 9.10 5.43
CA MET A 16 5.65 9.91 4.55
C MET A 16 5.04 10.03 3.15
N GLU A 17 4.64 8.92 2.53
CA GLU A 17 4.03 8.92 1.19
C GLU A 17 2.73 9.74 1.14
N VAL A 18 1.91 9.68 2.19
CA VAL A 18 0.70 10.52 2.32
C VAL A 18 1.06 12.01 2.38
N GLN A 19 2.08 12.38 3.15
CA GLN A 19 2.53 13.77 3.24
C GLN A 19 3.08 14.26 1.90
N CYS A 20 3.94 13.46 1.25
CA CYS A 20 4.46 13.74 -0.08
C CYS A 20 3.34 13.93 -1.10
N SER A 21 2.34 13.04 -1.10
CA SER A 21 1.19 13.11 -2.01
C SER A 21 0.40 14.41 -1.83
N ARG A 22 0.17 14.84 -0.58
CA ARG A 22 -0.53 16.12 -0.29
C ARG A 22 0.26 17.33 -0.80
N LEU A 23 1.57 17.34 -0.59
CA LEU A 23 2.43 18.42 -1.08
C LEU A 23 2.47 18.46 -2.61
N LEU A 24 2.48 17.30 -3.27
CA LEU A 24 2.44 17.22 -4.73
C LEU A 24 1.13 17.75 -5.30
N VAL A 25 -0.03 17.44 -4.70
CA VAL A 25 -1.32 18.00 -5.12
C VAL A 25 -1.31 19.53 -5.06
N ILE A 26 -0.88 20.12 -3.95
CA ILE A 26 -0.79 21.59 -3.80
C ILE A 26 0.17 22.18 -4.84
N ARG A 27 1.27 21.49 -5.14
CA ARG A 27 2.25 21.97 -6.12
C ARG A 27 1.73 21.89 -7.55
N ILE A 28 1.02 20.83 -7.90
CA ILE A 28 0.37 20.68 -9.21
C ILE A 28 -0.65 21.79 -9.43
N ASP A 29 -1.48 22.07 -8.42
CA ASP A 29 -2.49 23.13 -8.47
C ASP A 29 -1.86 24.50 -8.76
N ARG A 30 -0.78 24.84 -8.05
CA ARG A 30 -0.01 26.08 -8.29
C ARG A 30 0.62 26.15 -9.69
N LEU A 31 1.10 25.03 -10.23
CA LEU A 31 1.69 25.00 -11.58
C LEU A 31 0.61 25.21 -12.65
N ILE A 32 -0.59 24.65 -12.43
CA ILE A 32 -1.75 24.88 -13.29
C ILE A 32 -2.14 26.37 -13.27
N ASP A 33 -2.22 26.99 -12.10
CA ASP A 33 -2.50 28.43 -11.97
C ASP A 33 -1.47 29.32 -12.68
N GLN A 34 -0.21 28.85 -12.76
CA GLN A 34 0.89 29.52 -13.45
C GLN A 34 0.93 29.25 -14.96
N GLY A 35 0.09 28.34 -15.46
CA GLY A 35 0.09 27.90 -16.87
C GLY A 35 1.23 26.95 -17.24
N ASP A 36 1.99 26.45 -16.26
CA ASP A 36 3.08 25.48 -16.47
C ASP A 36 2.54 24.05 -16.45
N TYR A 37 1.82 23.69 -17.52
CA TYR A 37 1.12 22.41 -17.61
C TYR A 37 2.05 21.22 -17.81
N GLU A 38 3.21 21.40 -18.46
CA GLU A 38 4.18 20.33 -18.68
C GLU A 38 4.77 19.86 -17.33
N THR A 39 5.23 20.81 -16.51
CA THR A 39 5.74 20.48 -15.17
C THR A 39 4.62 19.94 -14.28
N ALA A 40 3.39 20.46 -14.39
CA ALA A 40 2.25 19.92 -13.65
C ALA A 40 1.98 18.44 -13.98
N LEU A 41 2.05 18.06 -15.25
CA LEU A 41 1.90 16.67 -15.71
C LEU A 41 3.03 15.78 -15.21
N GLU A 42 4.28 16.26 -15.17
CA GLU A 42 5.39 15.52 -14.57
C GLU A 42 5.16 15.26 -13.08
N ARG A 43 4.71 16.28 -12.33
CA ARG A 43 4.40 16.14 -10.90
C ARG A 43 3.20 15.24 -10.64
N GLN A 44 2.24 15.18 -11.56
CA GLN A 44 1.15 14.21 -11.48
C GLN A 44 1.66 12.77 -11.58
N LYS A 45 2.69 12.50 -12.41
CA LYS A 45 3.31 11.16 -12.48
C LYS A 45 3.98 10.79 -11.15
N ASP A 46 4.66 11.74 -10.51
CA ASP A 46 5.26 11.54 -9.18
C ASP A 46 4.20 11.23 -8.12
N LEU A 47 3.07 11.93 -8.16
CA LEU A 47 1.92 11.67 -7.28
C LEU A 47 1.38 10.26 -7.49
N ASN A 48 1.17 9.85 -8.75
CA ASN A 48 0.66 8.52 -9.07
C ASN A 48 1.59 7.41 -8.55
N ARG A 49 2.92 7.59 -8.62
CA ARG A 49 3.87 6.64 -8.04
C ARG A 49 3.72 6.50 -6.53
N SER A 50 3.54 7.63 -5.83
CA SER A 50 3.34 7.65 -4.37
C SER A 50 2.03 6.95 -3.97
N LEU A 51 0.98 7.14 -4.76
CA LEU A 51 -0.32 6.47 -4.56
C LEU A 51 -0.24 4.96 -4.81
N GLU A 52 0.48 4.53 -5.85
CA GLU A 52 0.70 3.09 -6.11
C GLU A 52 1.52 2.43 -5.00
N ALA A 53 2.54 3.11 -4.45
CA ALA A 53 3.29 2.61 -3.30
C ALA A 53 2.37 2.39 -2.08
N LEU A 54 1.49 3.35 -1.78
CA LEU A 54 0.51 3.22 -0.70
C LEU A 54 -0.48 2.08 -0.95
N LYS A 55 -0.94 1.91 -2.19
CA LYS A 55 -1.84 0.82 -2.55
C LYS A 55 -1.16 -0.54 -2.34
N LYS A 56 0.10 -0.68 -2.77
CA LYS A 56 0.87 -1.90 -2.60
C LYS A 56 1.05 -2.29 -1.12
N MET A 57 1.42 -1.33 -0.26
CA MET A 57 1.54 -1.60 1.19
C MET A 57 0.23 -2.11 1.81
N ARG A 58 -0.91 -1.61 1.33
CA ARG A 58 -2.23 -2.07 1.78
C ARG A 58 -2.57 -3.48 1.27
N GLU A 59 -2.22 -3.77 0.02
CA GLU A 59 -2.42 -5.10 -0.58
C GLU A 59 -1.57 -6.16 0.12
N GLU A 60 -0.29 -5.87 0.40
CA GLU A 60 0.61 -6.76 1.13
C GLU A 60 0.07 -7.11 2.52
N LYS A 61 -0.47 -6.12 3.27
CA LYS A 61 -1.15 -6.40 4.53
C LYS A 61 -2.37 -7.32 4.34
N THR A 62 -3.20 -7.01 3.35
CA THR A 62 -4.45 -7.76 3.11
C THR A 62 -4.16 -9.23 2.82
N GLU A 63 -3.08 -9.51 2.09
CA GLU A 63 -2.65 -10.88 1.81
C GLU A 63 -2.09 -11.57 3.06
N GLU A 64 -1.29 -10.87 3.86
CA GLU A 64 -0.79 -11.40 5.15
C GLU A 64 -1.94 -11.72 6.12
N ASP A 65 -2.93 -10.83 6.23
CA ASP A 65 -4.13 -11.03 7.06
C ASP A 65 -4.92 -12.28 6.61
N ARG A 66 -5.04 -12.52 5.29
CA ARG A 66 -5.68 -13.72 4.74
C ARG A 66 -4.93 -15.01 5.08
N ILE A 67 -3.61 -15.01 4.90
CA ILE A 67 -2.75 -16.16 5.24
C ILE A 67 -2.86 -16.48 6.73
N TYR A 68 -2.84 -15.45 7.58
CA TYR A 68 -3.00 -15.61 9.03
C TYR A 68 -4.36 -16.23 9.38
N GLU A 69 -5.44 -15.76 8.77
CA GLU A 69 -6.78 -16.29 9.01
C GLU A 69 -6.92 -17.75 8.55
N MET A 70 -6.35 -18.10 7.39
CA MET A 70 -6.30 -19.49 6.91
C MET A 70 -5.51 -20.40 7.85
N THR A 71 -4.32 -19.96 8.28
CA THR A 71 -3.46 -20.71 9.20
C THR A 71 -4.17 -20.95 10.53
N ARG A 72 -4.81 -19.90 11.08
CA ARG A 72 -5.58 -20.01 12.32
C ARG A 72 -6.73 -21.01 12.19
N LYS A 73 -7.48 -20.99 11.08
CA LYS A 73 -8.56 -21.95 10.82
C LYS A 73 -8.02 -23.39 10.77
N ALA A 74 -6.92 -23.63 10.06
CA ALA A 74 -6.30 -24.94 9.97
C ALA A 74 -5.80 -25.47 11.33
N MET A 75 -5.24 -24.59 12.18
CA MET A 75 -4.84 -24.94 13.55
C MET A 75 -6.03 -25.30 14.45
N MET A 76 -7.16 -24.62 14.29
CA MET A 76 -8.38 -24.87 15.08
C MET A 76 -9.16 -26.10 14.61
N SER A 77 -8.91 -26.60 13.40
CA SER A 77 -9.59 -27.76 12.82
C SER A 77 -8.87 -29.11 13.03
N GLU A 78 -7.88 -29.18 13.94
CA GLU A 78 -7.09 -30.40 14.23
C GLU A 78 -6.42 -31.04 13.00
N VAL A 79 -6.22 -30.28 11.91
CA VAL A 79 -5.50 -30.77 10.73
C VAL A 79 -4.03 -30.90 11.10
N PRO A 80 -3.40 -32.08 10.95
CA PRO A 80 -2.00 -32.26 11.30
C PRO A 80 -1.12 -31.26 10.53
N PHE A 81 -0.36 -30.44 11.26
CA PHE A 81 0.45 -29.33 10.74
C PHE A 81 1.38 -29.73 9.57
N HIS A 82 1.72 -31.01 9.49
CA HIS A 82 2.59 -31.65 8.51
C HIS A 82 1.98 -31.74 7.10
N HIS A 83 0.66 -31.51 6.95
CA HIS A 83 -0.01 -31.43 5.64
C HIS A 83 -0.13 -30.00 5.11
N MET A 84 0.23 -28.96 5.86
CA MET A 84 0.24 -27.56 5.40
C MET A 84 1.52 -27.18 4.66
N VAL A 85 2.04 -28.09 3.81
CA VAL A 85 3.34 -27.94 3.18
C VAL A 85 3.19 -27.98 1.65
N PHE A 86 3.35 -26.79 1.06
CA PHE A 86 3.55 -26.42 -0.35
C PHE A 86 2.37 -26.49 -1.33
N ILE A 87 1.79 -25.31 -1.60
CA ILE A 87 1.48 -24.90 -2.99
C ILE A 87 2.18 -23.57 -3.26
N THR A 88 3.50 -23.64 -3.44
CA THR A 88 4.25 -22.59 -4.14
C THR A 88 5.10 -23.27 -5.21
N LYS A 89 4.50 -23.48 -6.39
CA LYS A 89 5.10 -23.38 -7.74
C LYS A 89 4.21 -24.05 -8.78
N LYS A 90 3.56 -23.24 -9.62
CA LYS A 90 3.74 -23.28 -11.07
C LYS A 90 3.30 -21.96 -11.67
#